data_AF-A0A7S3DMD1-F1
#
_entry.id   AF-A0A7S3DMD1-F1
#
_cell.length_a   1.000
_cell.length_b   1.000
_cell.length_c   1.000
_cell.angle_alpha   90.00
_cell.angle_beta   90.00
_cell.angle_gamma   90.00
#
_symmetry.space_group_name_H-M   'P 1'
#
loop_
_entity.id
_entity.type
_entity.pdbx_description
1 polymer ?
#
loop_
_entity_poly.entity_id
_entity_poly.type
_entity_poly.pdbx_seq_one_letter_code
_entity_poly.pdbx_strand_id
1 'polypeptide(L)'
;DVDIVWYKHPLKDYFAKPDHWSLSYDAIFQDDGAHSVRYAPYSSNSGFYYVRNNGRTRSFLNTLLEQSAIIFETDSHQQAMVAVMSEHVSLYGLKVKVVHRDSDDLPGGFQWNQKSGNYMRRFFSGEVDPIIFHMSWTFNKDNKLKYFQQMGSWFVQDKCIGKKKGEIEGDTTDLFAACCSAEPLFTCHYKDKPSLKPCKDSPSIDAGRPSFW
;
A
#
# COMPACT_ATOMS: atom_id res chain seq x y z
N ASP A 1 -6.67 7.31 -5.85
CA ASP A 1 -5.61 7.59 -4.89
C ASP A 1 -4.38 6.79 -5.33
N VAL A 2 -3.17 7.31 -5.13
CA VAL A 2 -1.95 6.54 -5.45
C VAL A 2 -1.47 6.03 -4.12
N ASP A 3 -1.65 4.74 -3.91
CA ASP A 3 -1.39 4.10 -2.61
C ASP A 3 -0.32 3.04 -2.68
N ILE A 4 -0.11 2.43 -3.83
CA ILE A 4 0.66 1.19 -3.92
C ILE A 4 1.67 1.28 -5.06
N VAL A 5 2.89 0.83 -4.76
CA VAL A 5 3.93 0.55 -5.74
C VAL A 5 4.12 -0.97 -5.81
N TRP A 6 4.15 -1.53 -7.01
CA TRP A 6 4.51 -2.92 -7.23
C TRP A 6 5.96 -2.97 -7.69
N TYR A 7 6.84 -3.58 -6.89
CA TYR A 7 8.24 -3.81 -7.28
C TYR A 7 8.39 -5.13 -8.03
N LYS A 8 7.50 -6.07 -7.75
CA LYS A 8 7.41 -7.39 -8.39
C LYS A 8 5.98 -7.65 -8.82
N HIS A 9 5.76 -8.64 -9.67
CA HIS A 9 4.42 -9.03 -10.08
C HIS A 9 3.75 -9.81 -8.94
N PRO A 10 2.77 -9.23 -8.20
CA PRO A 10 2.34 -9.80 -6.91
C PRO A 10 1.66 -11.18 -7.05
N LEU A 11 0.96 -11.43 -8.16
CA LEU A 11 0.39 -12.76 -8.41
C LEU A 11 1.47 -13.80 -8.72
N LYS A 12 2.28 -13.58 -9.77
CA LYS A 12 3.27 -14.54 -10.25
C LYS A 12 4.39 -14.80 -9.23
N ASP A 13 4.85 -13.73 -8.57
CA ASP A 13 6.06 -13.79 -7.75
C ASP A 13 5.77 -14.08 -6.28
N TYR A 14 4.51 -13.98 -5.84
CA TYR A 14 4.11 -14.18 -4.44
C TYR A 14 2.84 -15.01 -4.26
N PHE A 15 1.65 -14.48 -4.59
CA PHE A 15 0.38 -15.07 -4.16
C PHE A 15 -0.02 -16.36 -4.88
N ALA A 16 0.41 -16.53 -6.13
CA ALA A 16 0.12 -17.68 -7.00
C ALA A 16 1.37 -18.50 -7.33
N LYS A 17 2.48 -18.29 -6.62
CA LYS A 17 3.69 -19.08 -6.78
C LYS A 17 3.42 -20.55 -6.38
N PRO A 18 3.81 -21.54 -7.21
CA PRO A 18 3.69 -22.96 -6.86
C PRO A 18 4.36 -23.25 -5.50
N ASP A 19 3.76 -24.16 -4.73
CA ASP A 19 4.24 -24.61 -3.41
C ASP A 19 4.41 -23.51 -2.35
N HIS A 20 3.88 -22.31 -2.61
CA HIS A 20 3.89 -21.23 -1.65
C HIS A 20 2.74 -21.39 -0.64
N TRP A 21 2.98 -21.03 0.63
CA TRP A 21 1.99 -21.15 1.71
C TRP A 21 0.69 -20.39 1.41
N SER A 22 0.75 -19.37 0.56
CA SER A 22 -0.42 -18.59 0.14
C SER A 22 -1.50 -19.43 -0.53
N LEU A 23 -1.15 -20.58 -1.12
CA LEU A 23 -2.08 -21.49 -1.77
C LEU A 23 -3.09 -22.12 -0.79
N SER A 24 -2.77 -22.15 0.51
CA SER A 24 -3.61 -22.73 1.56
C SER A 24 -4.70 -21.80 2.09
N TYR A 25 -4.72 -20.53 1.66
CA TYR A 25 -5.63 -19.50 2.17
C TYR A 25 -6.58 -18.99 1.09
N ASP A 26 -7.81 -18.66 1.52
CA ASP A 26 -8.87 -18.08 0.71
C ASP A 26 -8.64 -16.58 0.48
N ALA A 27 -8.18 -15.88 1.52
CA ALA A 27 -7.83 -14.47 1.47
C ALA A 27 -6.56 -14.16 2.27
N ILE A 28 -5.75 -13.22 1.78
CA ILE A 28 -4.49 -12.81 2.39
C ILE A 28 -4.45 -11.29 2.46
N PHE A 29 -4.22 -10.75 3.64
CA PHE A 29 -4.20 -9.32 3.91
C PHE A 29 -2.82 -8.88 4.37
N GLN A 30 -2.45 -7.65 4.01
CA GLN A 30 -1.37 -6.94 4.68
C GLN A 30 -1.81 -6.61 6.13
N ASP A 31 -0.90 -6.68 7.10
CA ASP A 31 -1.15 -6.15 8.45
C ASP A 31 -1.15 -4.62 8.41
N ASP A 32 -2.14 -3.98 9.05
CA ASP A 32 -2.27 -2.53 9.11
C ASP A 32 -1.13 -1.86 9.90
N GLY A 33 -0.54 -2.59 10.85
CA GLY A 33 0.45 -2.12 11.80
C GLY A 33 -0.16 -1.58 13.08
N ALA A 34 -1.39 -1.04 13.04
CA ALA A 34 -2.12 -0.59 14.22
C ALA A 34 -2.94 -1.75 14.81
N HIS A 35 -2.53 -2.24 15.97
CA HIS A 35 -3.20 -3.35 16.67
C HIS A 35 -4.16 -2.85 17.75
N SER A 36 -4.88 -1.76 17.46
CA SER A 36 -5.90 -1.24 18.37
C SER A 36 -7.16 -2.12 18.36
N VAL A 37 -7.99 -2.03 19.40
CA VAL A 37 -9.26 -2.78 19.50
C VAL A 37 -10.16 -2.58 18.28
N ARG A 38 -10.10 -1.40 17.66
CA ARG A 38 -10.83 -1.04 16.43
C ARG A 38 -10.59 -2.01 15.26
N TYR A 39 -9.40 -2.60 15.17
CA TYR A 39 -9.01 -3.50 14.07
C TYR A 39 -8.80 -4.94 14.55
N ALA A 40 -9.09 -5.24 15.81
CA ALA A 40 -9.01 -6.58 16.36
C ALA A 40 -10.08 -7.51 15.75
N PRO A 41 -9.84 -8.83 15.68
CA PRO A 41 -8.64 -9.52 16.15
C PRO A 41 -7.51 -9.60 15.10
N TYR A 42 -7.79 -9.27 13.83
CA TYR A 42 -6.86 -9.57 12.73
C TYR A 42 -5.91 -8.44 12.37
N SER A 43 -6.26 -7.19 12.67
CA SER A 43 -5.54 -5.99 12.24
C SER A 43 -5.25 -5.98 10.73
N SER A 44 -6.18 -6.52 9.93
CA SER A 44 -6.03 -6.59 8.48
C SER A 44 -6.21 -5.23 7.84
N ASN A 45 -5.31 -4.88 6.94
CA ASN A 45 -5.40 -3.68 6.14
C ASN A 45 -6.26 -3.93 4.89
N SER A 46 -7.23 -3.06 4.63
CA SER A 46 -8.09 -3.17 3.43
C SER A 46 -7.58 -2.39 2.23
N GLY A 47 -6.40 -1.77 2.31
CA GLY A 47 -5.78 -1.07 1.17
C GLY A 47 -5.07 -2.01 0.20
N PHE A 48 -4.53 -3.14 0.70
CA PHE A 48 -4.00 -4.20 -0.16
C PHE A 48 -4.28 -5.59 0.40
N TYR A 49 -4.92 -6.42 -0.42
CA TYR A 49 -5.22 -7.80 -0.09
C TYR A 49 -5.41 -8.65 -1.36
N TYR A 50 -5.19 -9.95 -1.22
CA TYR A 50 -5.39 -10.96 -2.26
C TYR A 50 -6.55 -11.87 -1.87
N VAL A 51 -7.47 -12.13 -2.80
CA VAL A 51 -8.63 -12.99 -2.59
C VAL A 51 -8.73 -14.01 -3.71
N ARG A 52 -8.83 -15.29 -3.38
CA ARG A 52 -9.09 -16.35 -4.36
C ARG A 52 -10.56 -16.34 -4.76
N ASN A 53 -10.85 -16.64 -6.02
CA ASN A 53 -12.24 -16.79 -6.46
C ASN A 53 -12.79 -18.17 -6.07
N ASN A 54 -13.59 -18.25 -5.02
CA ASN A 54 -14.30 -19.47 -4.61
C ASN A 54 -15.62 -19.15 -3.89
N GLY A 55 -16.38 -20.16 -3.50
CA GLY A 55 -17.69 -19.95 -2.86
C GLY A 55 -17.63 -19.20 -1.53
N ARG A 56 -16.59 -19.44 -0.72
CA ARG A 56 -16.42 -18.79 0.60
C ARG A 56 -16.11 -17.31 0.44
N THR A 57 -15.18 -16.97 -0.44
CA THR A 57 -14.80 -15.58 -0.67
C THR A 57 -15.89 -14.77 -1.34
N ARG A 58 -16.70 -15.38 -2.22
CA ARG A 58 -17.90 -14.74 -2.77
C ARG A 58 -18.93 -14.43 -1.68
N SER A 59 -19.20 -15.40 -0.79
CA SER A 59 -20.08 -15.18 0.36
C SER A 59 -19.59 -14.03 1.25
N PHE A 60 -18.29 -14.04 1.57
CA PHE A 60 -17.61 -12.99 2.34
C PHE A 60 -17.77 -11.60 1.71
N LEU A 61 -17.43 -11.46 0.43
CA LEU A 61 -17.48 -10.18 -0.25
C LEU A 61 -18.92 -9.69 -0.48
N ASN A 62 -19.88 -10.58 -0.72
CA ASN A 62 -21.29 -10.23 -0.80
C ASN A 62 -21.80 -9.70 0.54
N THR A 63 -21.48 -10.39 1.64
CA THR A 63 -21.87 -9.94 2.99
C THR A 63 -21.26 -8.57 3.30
N LEU A 64 -19.98 -8.37 2.95
CA LEU A 64 -19.29 -7.09 3.14
C LEU A 64 -19.93 -5.96 2.34
N LEU A 65 -20.37 -6.23 1.10
CA LEU A 65 -21.10 -5.26 0.27
C LEU A 65 -22.40 -4.80 0.94
N GLU A 66 -23.08 -5.70 1.65
CA GLU A 66 -24.31 -5.41 2.39
C GLU A 66 -24.06 -4.58 3.67
N GLN A 67 -22.82 -4.49 4.16
CA GLN A 67 -22.46 -3.72 5.37
C GLN A 67 -22.21 -2.22 5.12
N SER A 68 -22.80 -1.63 4.06
CA SER A 68 -22.64 -0.20 3.75
C SER A 68 -22.96 0.72 4.93
N ALA A 69 -23.98 0.40 5.73
CA ALA A 69 -24.34 1.18 6.92
C ALA A 69 -23.20 1.23 7.96
N ILE A 70 -22.50 0.11 8.21
CA ILE A 70 -21.35 0.07 9.12
C ILE A 70 -20.20 0.90 8.55
N ILE A 71 -19.98 0.86 7.23
CA ILE A 71 -18.93 1.65 6.59
C ILE A 71 -19.21 3.15 6.77
N PHE A 72 -20.45 3.59 6.57
CA PHE A 72 -20.82 4.99 6.74
C PHE A 72 -20.79 5.43 8.20
N GLU A 73 -21.24 4.60 9.15
CA GLU A 73 -21.21 4.95 10.57
C GLU A 73 -19.78 5.03 11.11
N THR A 74 -18.87 4.20 10.60
CA THR A 74 -17.51 4.09 11.12
C THR A 74 -16.45 4.82 10.27
N ASP A 75 -16.87 5.41 9.15
CA ASP A 75 -16.04 5.95 8.08
C ASP A 75 -14.89 5.01 7.67
N SER A 76 -15.15 3.69 7.66
CA SER A 76 -14.09 2.70 7.55
C SER A 76 -14.55 1.37 6.95
N HIS A 77 -14.15 1.15 5.70
CA HIS A 77 -14.25 -0.16 5.06
C HIS A 77 -13.48 -1.24 5.85
N GLN A 78 -12.30 -0.91 6.36
CA GLN A 78 -11.44 -1.85 7.09
C GLN A 78 -12.12 -2.43 8.34
N GLN A 79 -12.85 -1.61 9.10
CA GLN A 79 -13.58 -2.10 10.28
C GLN A 79 -14.71 -3.05 9.91
N ALA A 80 -15.55 -2.66 8.95
CA ALA A 80 -16.64 -3.52 8.48
C ALA A 80 -16.08 -4.85 7.93
N MET A 81 -14.99 -4.76 7.16
CA MET A 81 -14.27 -5.93 6.63
C MET A 81 -13.78 -6.84 7.73
N VAL A 82 -13.11 -6.33 8.76
CA VAL A 82 -12.59 -7.16 9.88
C VAL A 82 -13.73 -7.85 10.63
N ALA A 83 -14.84 -7.13 10.89
CA ALA A 83 -16.00 -7.70 11.57
C ALA A 83 -16.64 -8.86 10.79
N VAL A 84 -16.95 -8.64 9.50
CA VAL A 84 -17.53 -9.67 8.62
C VAL A 84 -16.56 -10.83 8.42
N MET A 85 -15.27 -10.53 8.29
CA MET A 85 -14.23 -11.54 8.13
C MET A 85 -14.13 -12.44 9.36
N SER A 86 -14.19 -11.88 10.58
CA SER A 86 -14.21 -12.66 11.83
C SER A 86 -15.39 -13.62 11.92
N GLU A 87 -16.57 -13.18 11.49
CA GLU A 87 -17.74 -14.04 11.37
C GLU A 87 -17.50 -15.15 10.35
N HIS A 88 -16.99 -14.82 9.17
CA HIS A 88 -16.81 -15.79 8.08
C HIS A 88 -15.73 -16.82 8.33
N VAL A 89 -14.66 -16.45 9.05
CA VAL A 89 -13.66 -17.41 9.51
C VAL A 89 -14.30 -18.42 10.47
N SER A 90 -15.17 -17.94 11.37
CA SER A 90 -15.75 -18.76 12.44
C SER A 90 -16.92 -19.62 11.98
N LEU A 91 -17.83 -19.08 11.17
CA LEU A 91 -19.08 -19.74 10.77
C LEU A 91 -18.99 -20.46 9.42
N TYR A 92 -18.22 -19.93 8.48
CA TYR A 92 -18.18 -20.40 7.09
C TYR A 92 -16.83 -21.02 6.70
N GLY A 93 -15.91 -21.11 7.66
CA GLY A 93 -14.59 -21.72 7.49
C GLY A 93 -13.70 -20.99 6.48
N LEU A 94 -13.89 -19.68 6.29
CA LEU A 94 -13.03 -18.85 5.47
C LEU A 94 -11.59 -18.93 6.00
N LYS A 95 -10.62 -19.29 5.15
CA LYS A 95 -9.21 -19.37 5.54
C LYS A 95 -8.51 -18.05 5.26
N VAL A 96 -8.21 -17.29 6.30
CA VAL A 96 -7.56 -15.99 6.20
C VAL A 96 -6.13 -16.03 6.72
N LYS A 97 -5.22 -15.37 6.01
CA LYS A 97 -3.88 -15.03 6.54
C LYS A 97 -3.70 -13.52 6.57
N VAL A 98 -3.21 -13.02 7.69
CA VAL A 98 -2.63 -11.67 7.77
C VAL A 98 -1.11 -11.82 7.74
N VAL A 99 -0.45 -11.19 6.78
CA VAL A 99 1.01 -11.16 6.68
C VAL A 99 1.52 -10.18 7.72
N HIS A 100 2.28 -10.70 8.68
CA HIS A 100 2.72 -9.95 9.85
C HIS A 100 3.46 -8.66 9.46
N ARG A 101 3.26 -7.57 10.20
CA ARG A 101 3.91 -6.28 9.92
C ARG A 101 5.44 -6.31 9.95
N ASP A 102 6.04 -7.32 10.59
CA ASP A 102 7.51 -7.49 10.61
C ASP A 102 8.03 -8.34 9.44
N SER A 103 7.15 -8.81 8.55
CA SER A 103 7.57 -9.39 7.27
C SER A 103 8.13 -8.28 6.36
N ASP A 104 9.20 -8.61 5.64
CA ASP A 104 9.79 -7.71 4.67
C ASP A 104 9.02 -7.66 3.34
N ASP A 105 8.03 -8.54 3.12
CA ASP A 105 7.37 -8.76 1.82
C ASP A 105 6.35 -7.68 1.45
N LEU A 106 5.54 -7.24 2.44
CA LEU A 106 4.38 -6.35 2.25
C LEU A 106 4.45 -5.13 3.20
N PRO A 107 5.48 -4.28 3.09
CA PRO A 107 5.59 -3.06 3.88
C PRO A 107 4.47 -2.06 3.57
N GLY A 108 4.20 -1.19 4.55
CA GLY A 108 3.34 -0.03 4.33
C GLY A 108 3.56 1.10 5.33
N GLY A 109 2.47 1.73 5.76
CA GLY A 109 2.50 2.93 6.60
C GLY A 109 3.24 2.75 7.93
N PHE A 110 3.21 1.55 8.52
CA PHE A 110 3.96 1.24 9.74
C PHE A 110 5.48 1.38 9.53
N GLN A 111 6.01 0.76 8.49
CA GLN A 111 7.43 0.79 8.14
C GLN A 111 7.86 2.19 7.68
N TRP A 112 7.00 2.87 6.91
CA TRP A 112 7.23 4.26 6.47
C TRP A 112 7.41 5.23 7.65
N ASN A 113 6.52 5.13 8.64
CA ASN A 113 6.49 6.05 9.77
C ASN A 113 7.32 5.59 10.97
N GLN A 114 8.07 4.49 10.84
CA GLN A 114 8.89 3.94 11.92
C GLN A 114 9.97 4.96 12.33
N LYS A 115 10.02 5.32 13.63
CA LYS A 115 10.97 6.32 14.14
C LYS A 115 12.45 5.99 13.85
N SER A 116 12.81 4.71 13.89
CA SER A 116 14.18 4.28 13.59
C SER A 116 14.53 4.35 12.10
N GLY A 117 13.51 4.29 11.24
CA GLY A 117 13.68 4.17 9.79
C GLY A 117 14.37 2.87 9.36
N ASN A 118 14.50 1.87 10.24
CA ASN A 118 15.31 0.67 10.00
C ASN A 118 14.90 -0.04 8.71
N TYR A 119 13.59 -0.28 8.53
CA TYR A 119 13.09 -0.92 7.32
C TYR A 119 13.43 -0.10 6.06
N MET A 120 13.14 1.20 6.07
CA MET A 120 13.35 2.05 4.90
C MET A 120 14.83 2.20 4.55
N ARG A 121 15.74 2.20 5.53
CA ARG A 121 17.18 2.19 5.28
C ARG A 121 17.62 0.90 4.61
N ARG A 122 17.16 -0.26 5.12
CA ARG A 122 17.40 -1.58 4.51
C ARG A 122 16.84 -1.65 3.09
N PHE A 123 15.69 -1.04 2.86
CA PHE A 123 15.07 -0.95 1.54
C PHE A 123 15.93 -0.15 0.56
N PHE A 124 16.37 1.05 0.93
CA PHE A 124 17.21 1.87 0.06
C PHE A 124 18.65 1.34 -0.09
N SER A 125 19.16 0.53 0.85
CA SER A 125 20.43 -0.16 0.70
C SER A 125 20.34 -1.45 -0.14
N GLY A 126 19.13 -1.87 -0.53
CA GLY A 126 18.88 -3.11 -1.26
C GLY A 126 18.99 -4.38 -0.42
N GLU A 127 18.98 -4.26 0.92
CA GLU A 127 18.98 -5.41 1.82
C GLU A 127 17.62 -6.12 1.86
N VAL A 128 16.53 -5.39 1.62
CA VAL A 128 15.19 -5.95 1.47
C VAL A 128 14.64 -5.65 0.08
N ASP A 129 13.87 -6.60 -0.44
CA ASP A 129 13.32 -6.57 -1.79
C ASP A 129 11.82 -6.96 -1.75
N PRO A 130 10.94 -6.03 -1.31
CA PRO A 130 9.53 -6.29 -1.09
C PRO A 130 8.78 -6.60 -2.40
N ILE A 131 7.59 -7.20 -2.28
CA ILE A 131 6.71 -7.42 -3.43
C ILE A 131 6.01 -6.11 -3.83
N ILE A 132 5.50 -5.41 -2.83
CA ILE A 132 4.76 -4.14 -2.96
C ILE A 132 5.16 -3.20 -1.83
N PHE A 133 4.83 -1.92 -1.97
CA PHE A 133 4.82 -0.99 -0.85
C PHE A 133 3.53 -0.19 -0.86
N HIS A 134 2.84 -0.16 0.28
CA HIS A 134 1.56 0.52 0.47
C HIS A 134 1.70 1.78 1.34
N MET A 135 1.58 2.97 0.75
CA MET A 135 1.71 4.28 1.39
C MET A 135 0.49 4.68 2.24
N SER A 136 0.13 3.82 3.19
CA SER A 136 -0.88 4.12 4.20
C SER A 136 -0.36 5.10 5.27
N TRP A 137 -1.29 5.65 6.06
CA TRP A 137 -0.98 6.55 7.18
C TRP A 137 -0.23 7.83 6.77
N THR A 138 -0.71 8.44 5.69
CA THR A 138 -0.26 9.74 5.21
C THR A 138 -1.43 10.71 5.21
N PHE A 139 -1.13 12.01 5.31
CA PHE A 139 -2.15 13.03 5.53
C PHE A 139 -3.15 13.17 4.38
N ASN A 140 -2.66 13.13 3.14
CA ASN A 140 -3.48 13.26 1.93
C ASN A 140 -2.72 12.77 0.69
N LYS A 141 -3.42 12.77 -0.46
CA LYS A 141 -2.88 12.39 -1.77
C LYS A 141 -1.66 13.22 -2.19
N ASP A 142 -1.66 14.53 -1.90
CA ASP A 142 -0.56 15.42 -2.31
C ASP A 142 0.74 15.07 -1.59
N ASN A 143 0.65 14.73 -0.30
CA ASN A 143 1.79 14.23 0.46
C ASN A 143 2.27 12.87 -0.05
N LYS A 144 1.35 11.94 -0.37
CA LYS A 144 1.72 10.63 -0.94
C LYS A 144 2.55 10.78 -2.21
N LEU A 145 2.11 11.66 -3.12
CA LEU A 145 2.83 11.94 -4.36
C LEU A 145 4.26 12.41 -4.09
N LYS A 146 4.43 13.39 -3.19
CA LYS A 146 5.77 13.88 -2.80
C LYS A 146 6.64 12.77 -2.21
N TYR A 147 6.05 11.91 -1.38
CA TYR A 147 6.77 10.77 -0.80
C TYR A 147 7.20 9.77 -1.88
N PHE A 148 6.33 9.43 -2.84
CA PHE A 148 6.72 8.55 -3.94
C PHE A 148 7.80 9.13 -4.84
N GLN A 149 7.74 10.43 -5.15
CA GLN A 149 8.83 11.12 -5.85
C GLN A 149 10.14 11.02 -5.05
N GLN A 150 10.09 11.29 -3.75
CA GLN A 150 11.26 11.22 -2.88
C GLN A 150 11.79 9.79 -2.66
N MET A 151 10.94 8.78 -2.74
CA MET A 151 11.34 7.37 -2.73
C MET A 151 11.93 6.89 -4.06
N GLY A 152 11.82 7.69 -5.13
CA GLY A 152 12.17 7.25 -6.48
C GLY A 152 11.21 6.18 -7.00
N SER A 153 9.93 6.27 -6.65
CA SER A 153 8.88 5.33 -7.05
C SER A 153 7.75 6.00 -7.85
N TRP A 154 8.00 7.21 -8.37
CA TRP A 154 7.05 7.96 -9.18
C TRP A 154 7.53 8.05 -10.62
N PHE A 155 6.67 7.69 -11.57
CA PHE A 155 7.03 7.59 -12.99
C PHE A 155 6.08 8.38 -13.90
N VAL A 156 5.12 9.13 -13.34
CA VAL A 156 4.14 9.88 -14.13
C VAL A 156 4.54 11.34 -14.22
N GLN A 157 4.70 11.83 -15.45
CA GLN A 157 5.02 13.22 -15.75
C GLN A 157 3.95 14.18 -15.25
N ASP A 158 4.34 15.32 -14.68
CA ASP A 158 3.43 16.29 -14.06
C ASP A 158 2.33 16.78 -15.01
N LYS A 159 2.64 16.90 -16.31
CA LYS A 159 1.67 17.30 -17.35
C LYS A 159 0.47 16.35 -17.47
N CYS A 160 0.55 15.13 -16.93
CA CYS A 160 -0.51 14.13 -17.00
C CYS A 160 -1.31 13.97 -15.70
N ILE A 161 -0.86 14.57 -14.60
CA ILE A 161 -1.45 14.34 -13.28
C ILE A 161 -2.76 15.12 -13.16
N GLY A 162 -3.86 14.41 -12.92
CA GLY A 162 -5.19 15.02 -12.74
C GLY A 162 -5.78 15.63 -14.01
N LYS A 163 -5.19 15.36 -15.17
CA LYS A 163 -5.66 15.82 -16.47
C LYS A 163 -6.54 14.78 -17.14
N LYS A 164 -7.55 15.25 -17.86
CA LYS A 164 -8.35 14.38 -18.75
C LYS A 164 -7.51 14.03 -19.98
N LYS A 165 -7.79 12.87 -20.58
CA LYS A 165 -7.10 12.40 -21.80
C LYS A 165 -6.98 13.50 -22.88
N GLY A 166 -8.07 14.19 -23.19
CA GLY A 166 -8.09 15.26 -24.20
C GLY A 166 -7.34 16.55 -23.83
N GLU A 167 -6.86 16.71 -22.59
CA GLU A 167 -6.01 17.83 -22.17
C GLU A 167 -4.52 17.48 -22.24
N ILE A 168 -4.20 16.18 -22.29
CA ILE A 168 -2.84 15.64 -22.39
C ILE A 168 -2.44 15.52 -23.85
N GLU A 169 -3.39 15.10 -24.67
CA GLU A 169 -3.24 14.80 -26.08
C GLU A 169 -3.49 16.06 -26.93
N GLY A 170 -2.44 16.55 -27.58
CA GLY A 170 -2.57 16.90 -29.00
C GLY A 170 -2.72 15.61 -29.84
N ASP A 171 -2.29 15.58 -31.11
CA ASP A 171 -2.41 14.40 -32.01
C ASP A 171 -1.68 13.10 -31.59
N THR A 172 -1.10 13.02 -30.39
CA THR A 172 -0.39 11.82 -29.91
C THR A 172 -1.36 10.77 -29.37
N THR A 173 -1.39 9.58 -29.97
CA THR A 173 -2.23 8.45 -29.55
C THR A 173 -1.63 7.59 -28.44
N ASP A 174 -0.34 7.77 -28.11
CA ASP A 174 0.38 6.99 -27.10
C ASP A 174 0.52 7.76 -25.78
N LEU A 175 -0.46 7.53 -24.88
CA LEU A 175 -0.45 8.07 -23.51
C LEU A 175 0.74 7.57 -22.69
N PHE A 176 1.24 6.35 -22.94
CA PHE A 176 2.33 5.80 -22.16
C PHE A 176 3.62 6.56 -22.47
N ALA A 177 3.94 6.74 -23.75
CA ALA A 177 5.08 7.56 -24.16
C ALA A 177 4.94 9.03 -23.72
N ALA A 178 3.71 9.56 -23.72
CA ALA A 178 3.47 10.95 -23.31
C ALA A 178 3.58 11.17 -21.79
N CYS A 179 3.12 10.21 -20.97
CA CYS A 179 2.93 10.41 -19.54
C CYS A 179 3.88 9.63 -18.64
N CYS A 180 4.48 8.55 -19.12
CA CYS A 180 5.33 7.70 -18.32
C CYS A 180 6.81 8.01 -18.59
N SER A 181 7.59 8.01 -17.52
CA SER A 181 9.05 8.06 -17.55
C SER A 181 9.60 6.65 -17.35
N ALA A 182 10.69 6.32 -18.05
CA ALA A 182 11.42 5.07 -17.82
C ALA A 182 12.20 5.11 -16.50
N GLU A 183 12.76 6.27 -16.17
CA GLU A 183 13.47 6.52 -14.92
C GLU A 183 12.54 7.18 -13.89
N PRO A 184 12.72 6.95 -12.59
CA PRO A 184 11.90 7.58 -11.57
C PRO A 184 12.11 9.09 -11.55
N LEU A 185 11.00 9.83 -11.49
CA LEU A 185 10.95 11.28 -11.34
C LEU A 185 11.23 11.66 -9.88
N PHE A 186 12.50 11.53 -9.50
CA PHE A 186 12.95 11.79 -8.14
C PHE A 186 12.98 13.29 -7.82
N THR A 187 12.43 13.68 -6.67
CA THR A 187 12.53 15.04 -6.13
C THR A 187 12.62 14.98 -4.61
N CYS A 188 13.55 15.74 -4.06
CA CYS A 188 13.68 15.91 -2.62
C CYS A 188 12.66 16.92 -2.11
N HIS A 189 11.78 16.50 -1.20
CA HIS A 189 10.74 17.33 -0.60
C HIS A 189 11.01 17.59 0.88
N TYR A 190 11.45 16.58 1.62
CA TYR A 190 11.62 16.64 3.07
C TYR A 190 12.87 15.90 3.55
N LYS A 191 13.69 16.55 4.38
CA LYS A 191 14.95 15.94 4.87
C LYS A 191 14.77 14.86 5.93
N ASP A 192 13.63 14.90 6.64
CA ASP A 192 13.28 14.07 7.79
C ASP A 192 12.39 12.88 7.43
N LYS A 193 12.11 12.69 6.13
CA LYS A 193 11.36 11.54 5.60
C LYS A 193 12.27 10.61 4.81
N PRO A 194 11.92 9.31 4.71
CA PRO A 194 12.68 8.38 3.91
C PRO A 194 12.81 8.85 2.45
N SER A 195 13.98 8.68 1.85
CA SER A 195 14.26 9.13 0.48
C SER A 195 15.30 8.23 -0.19
N LEU A 196 15.25 8.10 -1.52
CA LEU A 196 16.23 7.32 -2.29
C LEU A 196 17.66 7.87 -2.15
N LYS A 197 17.80 9.20 -2.06
CA LYS A 197 19.06 9.91 -1.86
C LYS A 197 18.94 10.92 -0.71
N PRO A 198 20.04 11.25 0.00
CA PRO A 198 20.00 12.25 1.07
C PRO A 198 19.46 13.62 0.62
N CYS A 199 18.36 14.05 1.25
CA CYS A 199 17.70 15.34 0.99
C CYS A 199 18.09 16.41 2.02
N LYS A 200 19.40 16.64 2.21
CA LYS A 200 19.93 17.45 3.34
C LYS A 200 19.42 18.90 3.37
N ASP A 201 19.21 19.48 2.20
CA ASP A 201 18.83 20.89 2.04
C ASP A 201 17.30 21.11 2.00
N SER A 202 16.51 20.03 2.05
CA SER A 202 15.05 20.11 2.06
C SER A 202 14.51 20.54 3.42
N PRO A 203 13.32 21.18 3.49
CA PRO A 203 12.68 21.48 4.76
C PRO A 203 12.35 20.21 5.54
N SER A 204 12.13 20.33 6.85
CA SER A 204 11.48 19.25 7.62
C SER A 204 9.97 19.39 7.55
N ILE A 205 9.24 18.27 7.48
CA ILE A 205 7.77 18.29 7.64
C ILE A 205 7.35 17.98 9.09
N ASP A 206 8.11 17.14 9.78
CA ASP A 206 7.92 16.85 11.20
C ASP A 206 8.88 17.75 12.01
N ALA A 207 8.32 18.79 12.64
CA ALA A 207 9.11 19.74 13.41
C ALA A 207 10.01 19.05 14.45
N GLY A 208 11.30 19.38 14.43
CA GLY A 208 12.29 18.87 15.39
C GLY A 208 12.81 17.46 15.12
N ARG A 209 12.38 16.77 14.06
CA ARG A 209 12.98 15.48 13.68
C ARG A 209 14.35 15.65 13.00
N PRO A 210 15.31 14.77 13.30
CA PRO A 210 16.59 14.77 12.59
C PRO A 210 16.39 14.38 11.12
N SER A 211 17.44 14.60 10.32
CA SER A 211 17.53 14.06 8.97
C SER A 211 17.27 12.55 8.99
N PHE A 212 16.55 12.05 7.98
CA PHE A 212 16.43 10.62 7.78
C PHE A 212 17.79 10.00 7.46
N TRP A 213 18.65 10.67 6.70
CA TRP A 213 20.02 10.20 6.40
C TRP A 213 21.05 10.69 7.40
#